data_AF-A0A919QF49-F1
#
_entry.id   AF-A0A919QF49-F1
#
_cell.length_a   1.000
_cell.length_b   1.000
_cell.length_c   1.000
_cell.angle_alpha   90.00
_cell.angle_beta   90.00
_cell.angle_gamma   90.00
#
_symmetry.space_group_name_H-M   'P 1'
#
loop_
_entity.id
_entity.type
_entity.pdbx_description
1 polymer ?
#
loop_
_entity_poly.entity_id
_entity_poly.type
_entity_poly.pdbx_seq_one_letter_code
_entity_poly.pdbx_strand_id
1 'polypeptide(L)'
;MPDITNGELVTATDFPPSVYVFDDTRQSDISSTTYISGSPIVSVYFVAPTSGRVLLTIGGGLQDSGTANRVHLAPVIREDGPDGATVLAANVVTSGVGCPEQTTSFMYVSRTTLVTGLTPGRTYYAHTAHKVSGGSTGDIASRDLTVVPVP
;
A
#
# COMPACT_ATOMS: atom_id res chain seq x y z
N MET A 1 -13.06 19.82 1.42
CA MET A 1 -13.44 19.04 2.61
C MET A 1 -13.04 19.85 3.83
N PRO A 2 -13.92 20.06 4.81
CA PRO A 2 -13.54 20.79 6.01
C PRO A 2 -12.57 19.92 6.82
N ASP A 3 -11.40 20.47 7.15
CA ASP A 3 -10.65 20.01 8.32
C ASP A 3 -11.55 20.13 9.56
N ILE A 4 -11.32 19.32 10.61
CA ILE A 4 -11.99 19.53 11.91
C ILE A 4 -11.80 20.99 12.29
N THR A 5 -12.90 21.75 12.39
CA THR A 5 -12.77 23.18 12.62
C THR A 5 -12.26 23.42 14.03
N ASN A 6 -11.37 24.40 14.19
CA ASN A 6 -10.71 24.64 15.46
C ASN A 6 -11.75 24.91 16.56
N GLY A 7 -11.77 24.07 17.59
CA GLY A 7 -12.73 24.14 18.70
C GLY A 7 -13.95 23.22 18.58
N GLU A 8 -14.10 22.43 17.51
CA GLU A 8 -15.11 21.37 17.45
C GLU A 8 -14.79 20.21 18.40
N LEU A 9 -15.85 19.56 18.88
CA LEU A 9 -15.73 18.37 19.71
C LEU A 9 -15.20 17.21 18.86
N VAL A 10 -14.08 16.63 19.29
CA VAL A 10 -13.57 15.39 18.73
C VAL A 10 -14.54 14.24 19.05
N THR A 11 -14.91 13.52 18.00
CA THR A 11 -15.83 12.39 18.00
C THR A 11 -15.11 11.10 17.60
N ALA A 12 -15.74 9.95 17.84
CA ALA A 12 -15.19 8.66 17.43
C ALA A 12 -14.99 8.54 15.91
N THR A 13 -15.76 9.28 15.10
CA THR A 13 -15.63 9.30 13.64
C THR A 13 -14.41 10.06 13.13
N ASP A 14 -13.78 10.87 13.98
CA ASP A 14 -12.52 11.57 13.66
C ASP A 14 -11.31 10.64 13.76
N PHE A 15 -11.44 9.58 14.57
CA PHE A 15 -10.41 8.57 14.81
C PHE A 15 -10.95 7.14 14.61
N PRO A 16 -11.30 6.74 13.37
CA PRO A 16 -11.54 5.33 13.09
C PRO A 16 -10.35 4.45 13.54
N PRO A 17 -10.54 3.16 13.80
CA PRO A 17 -9.43 2.30 14.19
C PRO A 17 -8.36 2.23 13.09
N SER A 18 -7.08 2.31 13.48
CA SER A 18 -5.98 1.93 12.60
C SER A 18 -6.08 0.44 12.25
N VAL A 19 -5.75 0.10 11.01
CA VAL A 19 -5.77 -1.28 10.53
C VAL A 19 -4.39 -1.69 10.00
N TYR A 20 -4.06 -2.96 10.19
CA TYR A 20 -2.79 -3.55 9.80
C TYR A 20 -3.01 -4.97 9.28
N VAL A 21 -2.23 -5.35 8.28
CA VAL A 21 -2.15 -6.70 7.76
C VAL A 21 -0.73 -6.96 7.27
N PHE A 22 -0.30 -8.22 7.36
CA PHE A 22 0.93 -8.67 6.72
C PHE A 22 0.78 -10.11 6.25
N ASP A 23 1.67 -10.50 5.35
CA ASP A 23 1.84 -11.87 4.91
C ASP A 23 3.30 -12.11 4.52
N ASP A 24 3.85 -13.24 4.96
CA ASP A 24 5.23 -13.70 4.72
C ASP A 24 5.28 -14.89 3.75
N THR A 25 4.18 -15.18 3.05
CA THR A 25 4.22 -16.11 1.93
C THR A 25 5.08 -15.49 0.83
N ARG A 26 6.22 -16.15 0.56
CA ARG A 26 7.16 -15.72 -0.47
C ARG A 26 6.48 -15.70 -1.84
N GLN A 27 6.64 -14.59 -2.54
CA GLN A 27 6.36 -14.50 -3.97
C GLN A 27 7.69 -14.64 -4.72
N SER A 28 7.84 -15.69 -5.51
CA SER A 28 9.05 -15.96 -6.28
C SER A 28 8.80 -15.75 -7.77
N ASP A 29 9.88 -15.53 -8.51
CA ASP A 29 9.90 -15.53 -9.98
C ASP A 29 8.91 -14.54 -10.62
N ILE A 30 8.70 -13.39 -9.95
CA ILE A 30 7.84 -12.33 -10.44
C ILE A 30 8.45 -11.77 -11.73
N SER A 31 7.71 -11.88 -12.84
CA SER A 31 8.12 -11.39 -14.16
C SER A 31 7.20 -10.30 -14.73
N SER A 32 6.10 -9.99 -14.03
CA SER A 32 5.14 -8.99 -14.49
C SER A 32 5.71 -7.58 -14.47
N THR A 33 5.69 -6.90 -15.62
CA THR A 33 6.10 -5.49 -15.74
C THR A 33 4.95 -4.51 -15.46
N THR A 34 3.72 -5.03 -15.35
CA THR A 34 2.54 -4.30 -14.89
C THR A 34 2.23 -4.65 -13.43
N TYR A 35 1.64 -3.72 -12.70
CA TYR A 35 1.22 -3.99 -11.32
C TYR A 35 0.15 -5.08 -11.28
N ILE A 36 0.43 -6.14 -10.53
CA ILE A 36 -0.50 -7.23 -10.25
C ILE A 36 -0.62 -7.40 -8.73
N SER A 37 -1.75 -7.94 -8.29
CA SER A 37 -1.94 -8.30 -6.90
C SER A 37 -1.11 -9.54 -6.55
N GLY A 38 -0.66 -9.62 -5.30
CA GLY A 38 0.01 -10.81 -4.81
C GLY A 38 -0.93 -11.99 -4.56
N SER A 39 -0.35 -13.16 -4.29
CA SER A 39 -1.06 -14.38 -3.88
C SER A 39 -0.34 -14.97 -2.66
N PRO A 40 -0.96 -14.95 -1.46
CA PRO A 40 -2.26 -14.36 -1.16
C PRO A 40 -2.25 -12.82 -1.31
N ILE A 41 -3.45 -12.23 -1.43
CA ILE A 41 -3.63 -10.79 -1.49
C ILE A 41 -3.54 -10.22 -0.08
N VAL A 42 -2.56 -9.34 0.16
CA VAL A 42 -2.42 -8.60 1.42
C VAL A 42 -3.28 -7.35 1.34
N SER A 43 -4.37 -7.30 2.13
CA SER A 43 -5.37 -6.24 2.05
C SER A 43 -6.10 -5.96 3.36
N VAL A 44 -6.66 -4.75 3.46
CA VAL A 44 -7.49 -4.28 4.58
C VAL A 44 -8.67 -3.49 4.08
N TYR A 45 -9.72 -3.47 4.90
CA TYR A 45 -10.77 -2.48 4.82
C TYR A 45 -10.56 -1.42 5.90
N PHE A 46 -10.85 -0.16 5.59
CA PHE A 46 -10.83 0.94 6.55
C PHE A 46 -11.92 1.96 6.24
N VAL A 47 -12.33 2.72 7.25
CA VAL A 47 -13.27 3.83 7.09
C VAL A 47 -12.49 5.14 7.12
N ALA A 48 -12.73 6.03 6.16
CA ALA A 48 -12.05 7.32 6.12
C ALA A 48 -12.50 8.22 7.29
N PRO A 49 -11.56 8.89 7.98
CA PRO A 49 -11.90 9.85 9.04
C PRO A 49 -12.61 11.08 8.45
N THR A 50 -13.17 11.92 9.32
CA THR A 50 -13.80 13.20 8.96
C THR A 50 -12.89 14.14 8.16
N SER A 51 -11.58 14.12 8.43
CA SER A 51 -10.58 14.88 7.67
C SER A 51 -10.38 14.39 6.22
N GLY A 52 -10.79 13.15 5.91
CA GLY A 52 -10.53 12.48 4.63
C GLY A 52 -9.07 12.18 4.37
N ARG A 53 -8.26 12.10 5.43
CA ARG A 53 -6.81 11.90 5.36
C ARG A 53 -6.40 10.66 6.15
N VAL A 54 -5.49 9.87 5.58
CA VAL A 54 -4.90 8.71 6.27
C VAL A 54 -3.40 8.65 5.97
N LEU A 55 -2.61 8.21 6.95
CA LEU A 55 -1.25 7.74 6.71
C LEU A 55 -1.30 6.30 6.26
N LEU A 56 -0.71 6.04 5.10
CA LEU A 56 -0.60 4.73 4.50
C LEU A 56 0.85 4.29 4.53
N THR A 57 1.14 3.21 5.25
CA THR A 57 2.46 2.59 5.25
C THR A 57 2.40 1.30 4.46
N ILE A 58 3.32 1.16 3.51
CA ILE A 58 3.58 -0.11 2.82
C ILE A 58 5.00 -0.56 3.13
N GLY A 59 5.17 -1.85 3.36
CA GLY A 59 6.47 -2.46 3.59
C GLY A 59 6.59 -3.85 2.97
N GLY A 60 7.84 -4.30 2.84
CA GLY A 60 8.14 -5.64 2.39
C GLY A 60 9.63 -5.92 2.24
N GLY A 61 9.95 -7.21 2.15
CA GLY A 61 11.29 -7.71 1.84
C GLY A 61 11.43 -7.99 0.34
N LEU A 62 12.24 -7.22 -0.37
CA LEU A 62 12.36 -7.25 -1.82
C LEU A 62 13.75 -7.73 -2.27
N GLN A 63 13.83 -8.49 -3.35
CA GLN A 63 15.08 -8.99 -3.89
C GLN A 63 15.04 -9.05 -5.42
N ASP A 64 16.14 -8.67 -6.06
CA ASP A 64 16.41 -9.01 -7.46
C ASP A 64 16.96 -10.43 -7.55
N SER A 65 16.13 -11.37 -8.02
CA SER A 65 16.53 -12.76 -8.28
C SER A 65 17.11 -12.96 -9.70
N GLY A 66 17.10 -11.93 -10.55
CA GLY A 66 17.53 -11.98 -11.95
C GLY A 66 18.74 -11.11 -12.31
N THR A 67 19.33 -10.37 -11.36
CA THR A 67 20.52 -9.48 -11.49
C THR A 67 20.36 -8.25 -12.41
N ALA A 68 19.16 -7.98 -12.90
CA ALA A 68 18.88 -6.85 -13.80
C ALA A 68 17.52 -6.16 -13.53
N ASN A 69 16.92 -6.40 -12.35
CA ASN A 69 15.58 -5.92 -12.04
C ASN A 69 15.47 -5.16 -10.72
N ARG A 70 14.60 -4.15 -10.75
CA ARG A 70 14.02 -3.56 -9.55
C ARG A 70 12.68 -4.21 -9.29
N VAL A 71 12.51 -4.80 -8.12
CA VAL A 71 11.20 -5.19 -7.63
C VAL A 71 10.54 -3.98 -7.02
N HIS A 72 9.30 -3.73 -7.39
CA HIS A 72 8.50 -2.63 -6.90
C HIS A 72 7.27 -3.16 -6.17
N LEU A 73 6.99 -2.62 -5.01
CA LEU A 73 5.81 -2.88 -4.20
C LEU A 73 5.10 -1.55 -3.95
N ALA A 74 3.81 -1.46 -4.27
CA ALA A 74 3.05 -0.23 -4.13
C ALA A 74 1.62 -0.53 -3.65
N PRO A 75 0.99 0.41 -2.93
CA PRO A 75 -0.37 0.23 -2.46
C PRO A 75 -1.37 0.63 -3.55
N VAL A 76 -2.56 0.04 -3.47
CA VAL A 76 -3.73 0.43 -4.25
C VAL A 76 -4.89 0.67 -3.28
N ILE A 77 -5.63 1.76 -3.46
CA ILE A 77 -6.87 2.04 -2.71
C ILE A 77 -8.04 2.09 -3.68
N ARG A 78 -9.13 1.39 -3.32
CA ARG A 78 -10.40 1.39 -4.04
C ARG A 78 -11.56 1.71 -3.12
N GLU A 79 -12.61 2.29 -3.68
CA GLU A 79 -13.86 2.55 -2.97
C GLU A 79 -14.61 1.24 -2.70
N ASP A 80 -15.16 1.06 -1.51
CA ASP A 80 -16.15 0.03 -1.15
C ASP A 80 -15.75 -1.46 -1.33
N GLY A 81 -14.63 -1.78 -1.98
CA GLY A 81 -14.21 -3.17 -2.24
C GLY A 81 -13.13 -3.34 -3.33
N PRO A 82 -12.73 -4.59 -3.62
CA PRO A 82 -11.68 -4.90 -4.60
C PRO A 82 -12.04 -4.51 -6.03
N ASP A 83 -13.33 -4.47 -6.36
CA ASP A 83 -13.87 -4.13 -7.70
C ASP A 83 -14.32 -2.66 -7.83
N GLY A 84 -14.17 -1.87 -6.77
CA GLY A 84 -14.59 -0.48 -6.78
C GLY A 84 -13.65 0.46 -7.53
N ALA A 85 -14.06 1.73 -7.63
CA ALA A 85 -13.29 2.75 -8.34
C ALA A 85 -11.92 2.95 -7.68
N THR A 86 -10.87 3.10 -8.49
CA THR A 86 -9.51 3.32 -7.98
C THR A 86 -9.35 4.76 -7.51
N VAL A 87 -8.99 4.93 -6.24
CA VAL A 87 -8.71 6.22 -5.59
C VAL A 87 -7.21 6.49 -5.56
N LEU A 88 -6.42 5.45 -5.27
CA LEU A 88 -4.97 5.49 -5.36
C LEU A 88 -4.50 4.33 -6.24
N ALA A 89 -3.90 4.65 -7.38
CA ALA A 89 -3.26 3.67 -8.24
C ALA A 89 -1.85 3.31 -7.73
N ALA A 90 -1.41 2.08 -8.01
CA ALA A 90 -0.08 1.62 -7.66
C ALA A 90 1.01 2.47 -8.34
N ASN A 91 1.88 3.08 -7.54
CA ASN A 91 3.00 3.88 -8.03
C ASN A 91 4.19 3.85 -7.06
N VAL A 92 5.28 3.23 -7.48
CA VAL A 92 6.52 3.14 -6.68
C VAL A 92 7.17 4.50 -6.40
N VAL A 93 7.00 5.48 -7.30
CA VAL A 93 7.66 6.79 -7.17
C VAL A 93 7.04 7.59 -6.03
N THR A 94 5.72 7.55 -5.89
CA THR A 94 4.99 8.38 -4.93
C THR A 94 4.66 7.65 -3.64
N SER A 95 4.15 6.42 -3.72
CA SER A 95 3.53 5.73 -2.57
C SER A 95 4.06 4.32 -2.32
N GLY A 96 4.98 3.83 -3.14
CA GLY A 96 5.56 2.50 -3.00
C GLY A 96 7.02 2.48 -2.54
N VAL A 97 7.56 1.27 -2.54
CA VAL A 97 8.95 0.94 -2.24
C VAL A 97 9.51 0.05 -3.33
N GLY A 98 10.83 0.00 -3.45
CA GLY A 98 11.50 -0.88 -4.40
C GLY A 98 12.92 -1.20 -3.97
N CYS A 99 13.46 -2.28 -4.54
CA CYS A 99 14.88 -2.59 -4.40
C CYS A 99 15.67 -2.08 -5.61
N PRO A 100 16.95 -1.72 -5.44
CA PRO A 100 17.88 -1.55 -6.56
C PRO A 100 18.04 -2.84 -7.37
N GLU A 101 18.55 -2.70 -8.59
CA GLU A 101 19.07 -3.83 -9.37
C GLU A 101 20.20 -4.54 -8.60
N GLN A 102 20.40 -5.83 -8.87
CA GLN A 102 21.46 -6.65 -8.27
C GLN A 102 21.37 -6.81 -6.74
N THR A 103 20.20 -6.52 -6.16
CA THR A 103 19.92 -6.81 -4.76
C THR A 103 19.72 -8.32 -4.60
N THR A 104 20.80 -9.10 -4.46
CA THR A 104 20.76 -10.59 -4.43
C THR A 104 20.38 -11.18 -3.07
N SER A 105 20.03 -10.34 -2.10
CA SER A 105 19.51 -10.73 -0.78
C SER A 105 18.32 -9.84 -0.45
N PHE A 106 17.37 -10.35 0.33
CA PHE A 106 16.20 -9.56 0.70
C PHE A 106 16.57 -8.26 1.43
N MET A 107 16.12 -7.15 0.86
CA MET A 107 16.16 -5.82 1.46
C MET A 107 14.78 -5.48 2.00
N TYR A 108 14.70 -5.18 3.30
CA TYR A 108 13.44 -4.79 3.93
C TYR A 108 13.32 -3.27 3.93
N VAL A 109 12.24 -2.79 3.32
CA VAL A 109 11.98 -1.36 3.14
C VAL A 109 10.51 -1.06 3.42
N SER A 110 10.25 0.14 3.92
CA SER A 110 8.91 0.67 4.07
C SER A 110 8.84 2.15 3.69
N ARG A 111 7.65 2.60 3.34
CA ARG A 111 7.33 4.01 3.09
C ARG A 111 5.98 4.34 3.67
N THR A 112 5.90 5.48 4.34
CA THR A 112 4.65 6.09 4.78
C THR A 112 4.30 7.28 3.88
N THR A 113 3.06 7.34 3.42
CA THR A 113 2.55 8.40 2.55
C THR A 113 1.22 8.94 3.11
N LEU A 114 1.03 10.25 3.11
CA LEU A 114 -0.27 10.86 3.41
C LEU A 114 -1.18 10.74 2.19
N VAL A 115 -2.31 10.05 2.35
CA VAL A 115 -3.39 10.00 1.36
C VAL A 115 -4.46 10.99 1.79
N THR A 116 -4.93 11.81 0.85
CA THR A 116 -5.90 12.88 1.10
C THR A 116 -7.05 12.83 0.11
N GLY A 117 -8.16 13.50 0.42
CA GLY A 117 -9.30 13.60 -0.50
C GLY A 117 -10.22 12.39 -0.46
N LEU A 118 -10.13 11.57 0.59
CA LEU A 118 -11.08 10.48 0.84
C LEU A 118 -12.41 11.06 1.33
N THR A 119 -13.53 10.47 0.91
CA THR A 119 -14.85 10.90 1.39
C THR A 119 -15.06 10.43 2.83
N PRO A 120 -15.36 11.34 3.79
CA PRO A 120 -15.59 10.98 5.19
C PRO A 120 -16.61 9.87 5.38
N GLY A 121 -16.31 8.94 6.27
CA GLY A 121 -17.22 7.85 6.63
C GLY A 121 -17.40 6.79 5.54
N ARG A 122 -16.81 6.94 4.35
CA ARG A 122 -16.81 5.89 3.31
C ARG A 122 -15.81 4.79 3.66
N THR A 123 -16.18 3.56 3.33
CA THR A 123 -15.31 2.39 3.43
C THR A 123 -14.42 2.29 2.20
N TYR A 124 -13.15 2.01 2.41
CA TYR A 124 -12.15 1.82 1.38
C TYR A 124 -11.47 0.46 1.54
N TYR A 125 -11.08 -0.11 0.41
CA TYR A 125 -10.30 -1.32 0.31
C TYR A 125 -8.87 -0.96 -0.12
N ALA A 126 -7.88 -1.29 0.71
CA ALA A 126 -6.48 -1.10 0.38
C ALA A 126 -5.79 -2.46 0.24
N HIS A 127 -4.93 -2.61 -0.77
CA HIS A 127 -4.14 -3.81 -0.96
C HIS A 127 -2.77 -3.53 -1.55
N THR A 128 -1.86 -4.49 -1.41
CA THR A 128 -0.53 -4.43 -2.02
C THR A 128 -0.56 -4.94 -3.47
N ALA A 129 0.19 -4.27 -4.33
CA ALA A 129 0.44 -4.70 -5.71
C ALA A 129 1.94 -4.61 -6.00
N HIS A 130 2.45 -5.50 -6.85
CA HIS A 130 3.87 -5.54 -7.19
C HIS A 130 4.09 -5.62 -8.69
N LYS A 131 5.32 -5.28 -9.10
CA LYS A 131 5.84 -5.50 -10.44
C LYS A 131 7.37 -5.57 -10.42
N VAL A 132 7.96 -6.00 -11.51
CA VAL A 132 9.39 -5.84 -11.81
C VAL A 132 9.61 -4.72 -12.84
N SER A 133 10.77 -4.08 -12.82
CA SER A 133 11.12 -3.03 -13.78
C SER A 133 11.42 -3.58 -15.18
N GLY A 134 11.95 -4.80 -15.27
CA GLY A 134 12.20 -5.54 -16.51
C GLY A 134 11.50 -6.89 -16.49
N GLY A 135 11.43 -7.58 -17.63
CA GLY A 135 10.72 -8.86 -17.77
C GLY A 135 11.44 -10.09 -17.17
N SER A 136 12.57 -9.93 -16.48
CA SER A 136 13.24 -11.00 -15.73
C SER A 136 12.59 -11.20 -14.35
N THR A 137 13.14 -12.08 -13.51
CA THR A 137 12.55 -12.44 -12.21
C THR A 137 12.95 -11.50 -11.06
N GLY A 138 12.08 -11.43 -10.06
CA GLY A 138 12.31 -10.79 -8.77
C GLY A 138 11.46 -11.46 -7.70
N ASP A 139 11.85 -11.32 -6.43
CA ASP A 139 11.22 -12.03 -5.32
C ASP A 139 10.78 -11.06 -4.22
N ILE A 140 9.74 -11.45 -3.49
CA ILE A 140 9.22 -10.75 -2.32
C ILE A 140 9.10 -11.76 -1.16
N ALA A 141 9.82 -11.53 -0.06
CA ALA A 141 9.78 -12.37 1.13
C ALA A 141 8.56 -12.07 2.01
N SER A 142 8.17 -10.80 2.11
CA SER A 142 7.06 -10.36 2.95
C SER A 142 6.43 -9.10 2.41
N ARG A 143 5.16 -8.89 2.75
CA ARG A 143 4.36 -7.70 2.41
C ARG A 143 3.56 -7.29 3.62
N ASP A 144 3.56 -6.00 3.92
CA ASP A 144 2.75 -5.42 4.99
C ASP A 144 2.08 -4.12 4.54
N LEU A 145 0.95 -3.83 5.18
CA LEU A 145 0.12 -2.68 4.88
C LEU A 145 -0.51 -2.17 6.18
N THR A 146 -0.30 -0.89 6.48
CA THR A 146 -0.89 -0.20 7.63
C THR A 146 -1.63 1.04 7.17
N VAL A 147 -2.84 1.24 7.69
CA VAL A 147 -3.61 2.48 7.50
C VAL A 147 -3.89 3.09 8.87
N VAL A 148 -3.45 4.32 9.06
CA VAL A 148 -3.65 5.10 10.30
C VAL A 148 -4.43 6.37 9.94
N PRO A 149 -5.63 6.58 10.49
CA PRO A 149 -6.37 7.81 10.24
C PRO A 149 -5.65 9.04 10.78
N VAL A 150 -5.78 10.16 10.06
CA VAL A 150 -5.25 11.47 10.43
C VAL A 150 -6.43 12.38 10.71
N PRO A 151 -6.51 13.05 11.86
CA PRO A 151 -7.59 14.00 12.16
C PRO A 151 -7.48 15.31 11.37
#